data_AF-A0A6I9U4J3-F1
#
_entry.id   AF-A0A6I9U4J3-F1
#
_cell.length_a   1.000
_cell.length_b   1.000
_cell.length_c   1.000
_cell.angle_alpha   90.00
_cell.angle_beta   90.00
_cell.angle_gamma   90.00
#
_symmetry.space_group_name_H-M   'P 1'
#
loop_
_entity.id
_entity.type
_entity.pdbx_description
1 polymer ?
#
loop_
_entity_poly.entity_id
_entity_poly.type
_entity_poly.pdbx_seq_one_letter_code
_entity_poly.pdbx_strand_id
1 'polypeptide(L)'
;MAFFTTRLAALLISLSVVLSAASATDLSSYLEGFKDHFRFLHSIVPKEEQAKDCQYLTEQMTAAVKQVEQFSATAVAKRLKDPPTDDCAKKALLLCEEAYKKAVEMLKKGVESVSAGDFVQAKKNSRTFINYINACDDSFGEFRNFGDWARGVGDDCLGKIVKYV
;
A
#
# COMPACT_ATOMS: atom_id res chain seq x y z
N MET A 1 -20.54 10.74 9.13
CA MET A 1 -20.58 9.43 8.44
C MET A 1 -22.00 9.06 7.92
N ALA A 2 -22.86 10.03 7.56
CA ALA A 2 -24.24 9.76 7.12
C ALA A 2 -24.56 10.20 5.67
N PHE A 3 -23.63 10.86 4.97
CA PHE A 3 -23.87 11.39 3.61
C PHE A 3 -23.53 10.42 2.48
N PHE A 4 -22.82 9.32 2.75
CA PHE A 4 -22.41 8.35 1.73
C PHE A 4 -23.49 7.30 1.43
N THR A 5 -24.35 6.98 2.39
CA THR A 5 -25.35 5.90 2.26
C THR A 5 -26.56 6.30 1.41
N THR A 6 -26.98 7.57 1.46
CA THR A 6 -28.14 8.06 0.71
C THR A 6 -27.90 8.18 -0.79
N ARG A 7 -26.68 8.54 -1.22
CA ARG A 7 -26.35 8.65 -2.64
C ARG A 7 -26.17 7.30 -3.32
N LEU A 8 -25.63 6.30 -2.61
CA LEU A 8 -25.50 4.93 -3.11
C LEU A 8 -26.88 4.28 -3.32
N ALA A 9 -27.82 4.51 -2.40
CA ALA A 9 -29.18 3.99 -2.49
C ALA A 9 -29.93 4.58 -3.69
N ALA A 10 -29.80 5.89 -3.95
CA ALA A 10 -30.43 6.54 -5.09
C ALA A 10 -29.92 6.01 -6.45
N LEU A 11 -28.63 5.68 -6.55
CA LEU A 11 -28.01 5.10 -7.75
C LEU A 11 -28.44 3.64 -8.01
N LEU A 12 -28.65 2.85 -6.95
CA LEU A 12 -29.14 1.47 -7.08
C LEU A 12 -30.61 1.41 -7.49
N ILE A 13 -31.42 2.38 -7.05
CA ILE A 13 -32.84 2.49 -7.42
C ILE A 13 -33.00 2.92 -8.88
N SER A 14 -32.17 3.83 -9.39
CA SER A 14 -32.20 4.21 -10.80
C SER A 14 -31.70 3.10 -11.73
N LEU A 15 -30.72 2.28 -11.30
CA LEU A 15 -30.24 1.14 -12.09
C LEU A 15 -31.28 0.03 -12.24
N SER A 16 -32.12 -0.19 -11.22
CA SER A 16 -33.13 -1.24 -11.22
C SER A 16 -34.36 -0.88 -12.08
N VAL A 17 -34.71 0.41 -12.20
CA VAL A 17 -35.81 0.86 -13.08
C VAL A 17 -35.42 0.79 -14.56
N VAL A 18 -34.15 1.01 -14.91
CA VAL A 18 -33.70 1.02 -16.32
C VAL A 18 -33.55 -0.40 -16.88
N LEU A 19 -33.16 -1.39 -16.06
CA LEU A 19 -32.98 -2.78 -16.51
C LEU A 19 -34.30 -3.47 -16.93
N SER A 20 -35.45 -2.99 -16.45
CA SER A 20 -36.75 -3.58 -16.78
C SER A 20 -37.37 -3.06 -18.10
N ALA A 21 -36.77 -2.07 -18.76
CA ALA A 21 -37.38 -1.38 -19.90
C ALA A 21 -36.66 -1.52 -21.26
N ALA A 22 -35.45 -2.10 -21.30
CA ALA A 22 -34.63 -2.12 -22.52
C ALA A 22 -34.60 -3.48 -23.22
N SER A 23 -34.97 -3.51 -24.50
CA SER A 23 -34.67 -4.62 -25.41
C SER A 23 -33.17 -4.66 -25.74
N ALA A 24 -32.64 -5.86 -26.00
CA ALA A 24 -31.20 -6.17 -26.09
C ALA A 24 -30.34 -5.30 -27.03
N THR A 25 -30.92 -4.59 -28.01
CA THR A 25 -30.19 -3.72 -28.94
C THR A 25 -29.88 -2.32 -28.40
N ASP A 26 -30.59 -1.85 -27.37
CA ASP A 26 -30.43 -0.50 -26.79
C ASP A 26 -29.54 -0.49 -25.53
N LEU A 27 -29.12 -1.67 -25.06
CA LEU A 27 -28.27 -1.81 -23.88
C LEU A 27 -26.83 -1.33 -24.13
N SER A 28 -26.35 -1.41 -25.38
CA SER A 28 -24.94 -1.13 -25.71
C SER A 28 -24.59 0.36 -25.65
N SER A 29 -25.49 1.24 -26.09
CA SER A 29 -25.31 2.70 -26.05
C SER A 29 -25.39 3.22 -24.62
N TYR A 30 -26.30 2.65 -23.81
CA TYR A 30 -26.43 2.94 -22.39
C TYR A 30 -25.22 2.46 -21.58
N LEU A 31 -24.70 1.26 -21.85
CA LEU A 31 -23.51 0.74 -21.17
C LEU A 31 -22.27 1.59 -21.43
N GLU A 32 -22.06 2.07 -22.65
CA GLU A 32 -20.95 2.98 -22.97
C GLU A 32 -21.11 4.34 -22.24
N GLY A 33 -22.32 4.91 -22.20
CA GLY A 33 -22.59 6.12 -21.41
C GLY A 33 -22.40 5.92 -19.90
N PHE A 34 -22.73 4.73 -19.39
CA PHE A 34 -22.50 4.35 -17.99
C PHE A 34 -21.01 4.19 -17.66
N LYS A 35 -20.23 3.67 -18.62
CA LYS A 35 -18.77 3.52 -18.55
C LYS A 35 -18.08 4.87 -18.43
N ASP A 36 -18.52 5.85 -19.21
CA ASP A 36 -18.00 7.23 -19.14
C ASP A 36 -18.44 7.95 -17.86
N HIS A 37 -19.66 7.71 -17.38
CA HIS A 37 -20.12 8.23 -16.09
C HIS A 37 -19.32 7.65 -14.91
N PHE A 38 -19.00 6.35 -14.94
CA PHE A 38 -18.10 5.73 -13.97
C PHE A 38 -16.66 6.21 -14.10
N ARG A 39 -16.18 6.49 -15.31
CA ARG A 39 -14.85 7.07 -15.55
C ARG A 39 -14.76 8.49 -14.97
N PHE A 40 -15.85 9.27 -15.03
CA PHE A 40 -15.97 10.56 -14.37
C PHE A 40 -15.97 10.43 -12.83
N LEU A 41 -16.64 9.40 -12.30
CA LEU A 41 -16.60 9.06 -10.88
C LEU A 41 -15.27 8.43 -10.41
N HIS A 42 -14.36 8.01 -11.29
CA HIS A 42 -12.99 7.62 -10.92
C HIS A 42 -12.04 8.82 -10.82
N SER A 43 -12.46 10.01 -11.27
CA SER A 43 -11.69 11.26 -11.18
C SER A 43 -12.12 12.12 -9.99
N ILE A 44 -12.48 11.51 -8.85
CA ILE A 44 -12.91 12.28 -7.66
C ILE A 44 -11.75 13.07 -7.06
N VAL A 45 -10.53 12.56 -7.19
CA VAL A 45 -9.33 13.26 -6.70
C VAL A 45 -8.82 14.21 -7.78
N PRO A 46 -8.73 15.52 -7.52
CA PRO A 46 -8.13 16.47 -8.44
C PRO A 46 -6.70 16.04 -8.80
N LYS A 47 -6.31 16.17 -10.07
CA LYS A 47 -4.97 15.78 -10.56
C LYS A 47 -3.82 16.45 -9.77
N GLU A 48 -4.04 17.67 -9.29
CA GLU A 48 -3.07 18.37 -8.44
C GLU A 48 -2.88 17.69 -7.08
N GLU A 49 -3.96 17.22 -6.45
CA GLU A 49 -3.90 16.47 -5.19
C GLU A 49 -3.22 15.12 -5.42
N GLN A 50 -3.53 14.45 -6.54
CA GLN A 50 -2.85 13.20 -6.92
C GLN A 50 -1.35 13.40 -7.10
N ALA A 51 -0.92 14.48 -7.77
CA ALA A 51 0.50 14.77 -7.93
C ALA A 51 1.22 14.99 -6.59
N LYS A 52 0.59 15.72 -5.66
CA LYS A 52 1.12 15.94 -4.30
C LYS A 52 1.23 14.64 -3.50
N ASP A 53 0.21 13.80 -3.57
CA ASP A 53 0.23 12.50 -2.90
C ASP A 53 1.24 11.54 -3.53
N CYS A 54 1.43 11.54 -4.86
CA CYS A 54 2.49 10.78 -5.53
C CYS A 54 3.89 11.22 -5.10
N GLN A 55 4.12 12.53 -4.99
CA GLN A 55 5.38 13.09 -4.51
C GLN A 55 5.64 12.63 -3.07
N TYR A 56 4.66 12.82 -2.18
CA TYR A 56 4.75 12.36 -0.79
C TYR A 56 5.06 10.87 -0.69
N LEU A 57 4.34 10.03 -1.44
CA LEU A 57 4.53 8.57 -1.43
C LEU A 57 5.96 8.21 -1.87
N THR A 58 6.45 8.84 -2.93
CA THR A 58 7.81 8.62 -3.45
C THR A 58 8.86 9.01 -2.40
N GLU A 59 8.71 10.17 -1.77
CA GLU A 59 9.63 10.67 -0.74
C GLU A 59 9.63 9.76 0.49
N GLN A 60 8.46 9.40 1.03
CA GLN A 60 8.35 8.56 2.22
C GLN A 60 8.87 7.15 1.98
N MET A 61 8.48 6.50 0.88
CA MET A 61 8.97 5.16 0.56
C MET A 61 10.49 5.16 0.35
N THR A 62 11.05 6.18 -0.30
CA THR A 62 12.51 6.32 -0.50
C THR A 62 13.25 6.55 0.82
N ALA A 63 12.70 7.39 1.70
CA ALA A 63 13.26 7.60 3.04
C ALA A 63 13.23 6.31 3.87
N ALA A 64 12.11 5.58 3.82
CA ALA A 64 11.97 4.31 4.51
C ALA A 64 12.96 3.25 4.00
N VAL A 65 13.17 3.15 2.68
CA VAL A 65 14.21 2.29 2.10
C VAL A 65 15.57 2.57 2.73
N LYS A 66 16.00 3.83 2.75
CA LYS A 66 17.32 4.20 3.31
C LYS A 66 17.42 3.85 4.78
N GLN A 67 16.38 4.10 5.55
CA GLN A 67 16.39 3.86 6.99
C GLN A 67 16.34 2.36 7.33
N VAL A 68 15.64 1.54 6.55
CA VAL A 68 15.67 0.07 6.69
C VAL A 68 17.02 -0.50 6.30
N GLU A 69 17.61 -0.05 5.17
CA GLU A 69 18.97 -0.44 4.77
C GLU A 69 19.99 -0.07 5.86
N GLN A 70 19.91 1.15 6.40
CA GLN A 70 20.79 1.62 7.47
C GLN A 70 20.60 0.81 8.76
N PHE A 71 19.36 0.55 9.17
CA PHE A 71 19.08 -0.22 10.38
C PHE A 71 19.62 -1.64 10.27
N SER A 72 19.41 -2.30 9.13
CA SER A 72 19.94 -3.64 8.86
C SER A 72 21.47 -3.66 8.91
N ALA A 73 22.12 -2.73 8.21
CA ALA A 73 23.58 -2.64 8.16
C ALA A 73 24.23 -2.26 9.51
N THR A 74 23.46 -1.74 10.48
CA THR A 74 23.98 -1.27 11.77
C THR A 74 23.49 -2.13 12.93
N ALA A 75 22.22 -2.02 13.30
CA ALA A 75 21.65 -2.68 14.48
C ALA A 75 21.66 -4.21 14.33
N VAL A 76 21.19 -4.74 13.20
CA VAL A 76 21.17 -6.19 12.95
C VAL A 76 22.58 -6.74 12.84
N ALA A 77 23.43 -6.10 12.02
CA ALA A 77 24.82 -6.51 11.85
C ALA A 77 25.64 -6.44 13.15
N LYS A 78 25.37 -5.46 14.04
CA LYS A 78 25.99 -5.39 15.36
C LYS A 78 25.53 -6.55 16.23
N ARG A 79 24.22 -6.80 16.31
CA ARG A 79 23.65 -7.85 17.16
C ARG A 79 24.13 -9.26 16.76
N LEU A 80 24.34 -9.48 15.46
CA LEU A 80 24.91 -10.72 14.92
C LEU A 80 26.37 -10.99 15.37
N LYS A 81 27.11 -9.94 15.74
CA LYS A 81 28.51 -10.02 16.19
C LYS A 81 28.63 -10.08 17.72
N ASP A 82 27.53 -9.90 18.45
CA ASP A 82 27.57 -9.85 19.90
C ASP A 82 27.84 -11.25 20.49
N PRO A 83 28.82 -11.39 21.39
CA PRO A 83 29.22 -12.68 21.98
C PRO A 83 28.13 -13.49 22.70
N PRO A 84 27.10 -12.90 23.35
CA PRO A 84 26.05 -13.66 24.02
C PRO A 84 24.90 -14.09 23.10
N THR A 85 24.98 -13.88 21.79
CA THR A 85 23.91 -14.30 20.87
C THR A 85 23.96 -15.80 20.66
N ASP A 86 23.04 -16.54 21.29
CA ASP A 86 22.90 -17.98 21.07
C ASP A 86 22.51 -18.33 19.63
N ASP A 87 22.64 -19.59 19.25
CA ASP A 87 22.37 -20.06 17.88
C ASP A 87 20.91 -19.81 17.43
N CYS A 88 19.96 -19.77 18.35
CA CYS A 88 18.56 -19.47 18.04
C CYS A 88 18.40 -17.99 17.70
N ALA A 89 18.94 -17.10 18.53
CA ALA A 89 18.95 -15.67 18.31
C ALA A 89 19.69 -15.31 17.01
N LYS A 90 20.80 -15.99 16.71
CA LYS A 90 21.54 -15.79 15.45
C LYS A 90 20.71 -16.14 14.21
N LYS A 91 19.97 -17.26 14.25
CA LYS A 91 19.06 -17.64 13.16
C LYS A 91 17.94 -16.61 12.99
N ALA A 92 17.34 -16.15 14.09
CA ALA A 92 16.32 -15.12 14.05
C ALA A 92 16.84 -13.81 13.44
N LEU A 93 18.05 -13.38 13.81
CA LEU A 93 18.68 -12.19 13.25
C LEU A 93 18.96 -12.30 11.74
N LEU A 94 19.37 -13.47 11.26
CA LEU A 94 19.55 -13.71 9.81
C LEU A 94 18.22 -13.68 9.05
N LEU A 95 17.14 -14.21 9.64
CA LEU A 95 15.79 -14.10 9.09
C LEU A 95 15.33 -12.64 9.04
N CYS A 96 15.62 -11.86 10.09
CA CYS A 96 15.37 -10.42 10.11
C CYS A 96 16.12 -9.68 9.01
N GLU A 97 17.41 -9.97 8.80
CA GLU A 97 18.21 -9.37 7.72
C GLU A 97 17.60 -9.65 6.34
N GLU A 98 17.22 -10.90 6.08
CA GLU A 98 16.56 -11.29 4.83
C GLU A 98 15.19 -10.60 4.67
N ALA A 99 14.39 -10.56 5.74
CA ALA A 99 13.09 -9.91 5.74
C ALA A 99 13.22 -8.40 5.44
N TYR A 100 14.16 -7.70 6.07
CA TYR A 100 14.42 -6.28 5.80
C TYR A 100 14.89 -6.04 4.37
N LYS A 101 15.73 -6.92 3.80
CA LYS A 101 16.09 -6.84 2.38
C LYS A 101 14.86 -6.94 1.48
N LYS A 102 13.97 -7.91 1.72
CA LYS A 102 12.73 -8.06 0.95
C LYS A 102 11.77 -6.89 1.16
N ALA A 103 11.70 -6.35 2.38
CA ALA A 103 10.92 -5.16 2.71
C ALA A 103 11.39 -3.95 1.86
N VAL A 104 12.70 -3.73 1.77
CA VAL A 104 13.32 -2.71 0.92
C VAL A 104 12.98 -2.92 -0.56
N GLU A 105 13.08 -4.15 -1.06
CA GLU A 105 12.71 -4.47 -2.45
C GLU A 105 11.24 -4.15 -2.74
N MET A 106 10.33 -4.41 -1.79
CA MET A 106 8.92 -4.08 -1.96
C MET A 106 8.68 -2.57 -1.98
N LEU A 107 9.34 -1.78 -1.13
CA LEU A 107 9.20 -0.33 -1.18
C LEU A 107 9.76 0.27 -2.47
N LYS A 108 10.90 -0.23 -2.98
CA LYS A 108 11.45 0.19 -4.28
C LYS A 108 10.46 -0.06 -5.42
N LYS A 109 9.86 -1.26 -5.47
CA LYS A 109 8.76 -1.56 -6.42
C LYS A 109 7.52 -0.70 -6.18
N GLY A 110 7.25 -0.33 -4.93
CA GLY A 110 6.19 0.62 -4.56
C GLY A 110 6.39 1.98 -5.22
N VAL A 111 7.59 2.55 -5.14
CA VAL A 111 7.96 3.81 -5.80
C VAL A 111 7.78 3.73 -7.31
N GLU A 112 8.23 2.65 -7.93
CA GLU A 112 8.04 2.40 -9.37
C GLU A 112 6.56 2.38 -9.73
N SER A 113 5.74 1.69 -8.93
CA SER A 113 4.30 1.58 -9.14
C SER A 113 3.58 2.93 -8.99
N VAL A 114 3.94 3.73 -7.97
CA VAL A 114 3.40 5.09 -7.80
C VAL A 114 3.77 5.98 -8.98
N SER A 115 5.02 5.90 -9.45
CA SER A 115 5.49 6.68 -10.61
C SER A 115 4.79 6.28 -11.91
N ALA A 116 4.42 5.00 -12.05
CA ALA A 116 3.64 4.49 -13.16
C ALA A 116 2.12 4.74 -13.03
N GLY A 117 1.65 5.25 -11.89
CA GLY A 117 0.22 5.40 -11.59
C GLY A 117 -0.50 4.08 -11.29
N ASP A 118 0.23 2.98 -11.08
CA ASP A 118 -0.33 1.68 -10.71
C ASP A 118 -0.51 1.59 -9.18
N PHE A 119 -1.56 2.24 -8.68
CA PHE A 119 -1.85 2.29 -7.24
C PHE A 119 -2.31 0.92 -6.69
N VAL A 120 -2.84 0.02 -7.53
CA VAL A 120 -3.20 -1.34 -7.13
C VAL A 120 -1.93 -2.12 -6.76
N GLN A 121 -0.91 -2.06 -7.62
CA GLN A 121 0.37 -2.71 -7.36
C GLN A 121 1.14 -2.00 -6.23
N ALA A 122 1.08 -0.67 -6.15
CA ALA A 122 1.66 0.08 -5.03
C ALA A 122 1.08 -0.36 -3.68
N LYS A 123 -0.24 -0.53 -3.59
CA LYS A 123 -0.93 -1.04 -2.39
C LYS A 123 -0.45 -2.44 -2.00
N LYS A 124 -0.32 -3.33 -2.99
CA LYS A 124 0.20 -4.69 -2.76
C LYS A 124 1.63 -4.66 -2.24
N ASN A 125 2.48 -3.82 -2.83
CA ASN A 125 3.87 -3.66 -2.43
C ASN A 125 3.99 -3.12 -0.99
N SER A 126 3.23 -2.08 -0.62
CA SER A 126 3.24 -1.53 0.75
C SER A 126 2.74 -2.53 1.80
N ARG A 127 1.69 -3.31 1.51
CA ARG A 127 1.26 -4.40 2.40
C ARG A 127 2.32 -5.47 2.57
N THR A 128 2.98 -5.84 1.48
CA THR A 128 4.03 -6.87 1.50
C THR A 128 5.25 -6.38 2.28
N PHE A 129 5.59 -5.10 2.16
CA PHE A 129 6.59 -4.45 3.02
C PHE A 129 6.26 -4.62 4.51
N ILE A 130 5.04 -4.24 4.94
CA ILE A 130 4.60 -4.41 6.33
C ILE A 130 4.71 -5.88 6.79
N ASN A 131 4.30 -6.83 5.95
CA ASN A 131 4.39 -8.26 6.30
C ASN A 131 5.83 -8.72 6.54
N TYR A 132 6.79 -8.23 5.75
CA TYR A 132 8.20 -8.53 5.99
C TYR A 132 8.73 -7.88 7.26
N ILE A 133 8.28 -6.67 7.60
CA ILE A 133 8.61 -6.06 8.91
C ILE A 133 8.08 -6.92 10.06
N ASN A 134 6.82 -7.36 9.98
CA ASN A 134 6.19 -8.21 11.02
C ASN A 134 6.93 -9.54 11.20
N ALA A 135 7.35 -10.17 10.10
CA ALA A 135 8.09 -11.42 10.16
C ALA A 135 9.39 -11.32 10.97
N CYS A 136 10.06 -10.16 10.98
CA CYS A 136 11.21 -9.94 11.85
C CYS A 136 10.77 -9.81 13.31
N ASP A 137 9.77 -8.99 13.62
CA ASP A 137 9.33 -8.78 15.01
C ASP A 137 8.82 -10.07 15.68
N ASP A 138 8.18 -10.95 14.91
CA ASP A 138 7.70 -12.25 15.36
C ASP A 138 8.86 -13.22 15.69
N SER A 139 10.01 -13.05 15.04
CA SER A 139 11.20 -13.88 15.23
C SER A 139 12.22 -13.29 16.21
N PHE A 140 12.30 -11.96 16.32
CA PHE A 140 13.26 -11.25 17.16
C PHE A 140 12.69 -9.92 17.70
N GLY A 141 12.04 -9.99 18.86
CA GLY A 141 11.30 -8.86 19.44
C GLY A 141 12.15 -7.65 19.88
N GLU A 142 13.48 -7.75 19.92
CA GLU A 142 14.37 -6.64 20.33
C GLU A 142 14.28 -5.44 19.36
N PHE A 143 13.87 -5.68 18.11
CA PHE A 143 13.73 -4.64 17.08
C PHE A 143 12.31 -4.08 16.96
N ARG A 144 11.40 -4.42 17.87
CA ARG A 144 9.99 -4.03 17.79
C ARG A 144 9.75 -2.53 17.62
N ASN A 145 10.51 -1.67 18.30
CA ASN A 145 10.37 -0.21 18.15
C ASN A 145 10.67 0.25 16.72
N PHE A 146 11.66 -0.38 16.06
CA PHE A 146 11.95 -0.13 14.66
C PHE A 146 10.85 -0.71 13.76
N GLY A 147 10.36 -1.91 14.07
CA GLY A 147 9.24 -2.53 13.38
C GLY A 147 7.96 -1.69 13.44
N ASP A 148 7.63 -1.11 14.59
CA ASP A 148 6.49 -0.21 14.79
C ASP A 148 6.61 1.06 13.95
N TRP A 149 7.79 1.68 13.94
CA TRP A 149 8.06 2.83 13.07
C TRP A 149 7.88 2.46 11.59
N ALA A 150 8.47 1.35 11.16
CA ALA A 150 8.40 0.92 9.76
C ALA A 150 6.96 0.58 9.34
N ARG A 151 6.19 -0.08 10.20
CA ARG A 151 4.74 -0.30 10.02
C ARG A 151 4.00 1.01 9.85
N GLY A 152 4.24 1.99 10.72
CA GLY A 152 3.61 3.31 10.65
C GLY A 152 3.81 3.98 9.29
N VAL A 153 5.04 3.94 8.76
CA VAL A 153 5.31 4.48 7.40
C VAL A 153 4.55 3.70 6.33
N GLY A 154 4.51 2.37 6.44
CA GLY A 154 3.75 1.52 5.53
C GLY A 154 2.25 1.83 5.54
N ASP A 155 1.67 2.01 6.72
CA ASP A 155 0.25 2.31 6.93
C ASP A 155 -0.10 3.73 6.43
N ASP A 156 0.75 4.72 6.68
CA ASP A 156 0.60 6.08 6.15
C ASP A 156 0.60 6.08 4.62
N CYS A 157 1.53 5.34 4.00
CA CYS A 157 1.56 5.15 2.55
C CYS A 157 0.28 4.48 2.05
N LEU A 158 -0.17 3.41 2.71
CA LEU A 158 -1.40 2.71 2.36
C LEU A 158 -2.62 3.64 2.43
N GLY A 159 -2.73 4.45 3.47
CA GLY A 159 -3.83 5.40 3.65
C GLY A 159 -3.97 6.41 2.51
N LYS A 160 -2.85 6.81 1.90
CA LYS A 160 -2.85 7.63 0.69
C LYS A 160 -3.12 6.85 -0.58
N ILE A 161 -2.48 5.70 -0.76
CA ILE A 161 -2.63 4.86 -1.95
C ILE A 161 -4.09 4.44 -2.16
N VAL A 162 -4.82 4.07 -1.09
CA VAL A 162 -6.21 3.57 -1.21
C VAL A 162 -7.20 4.61 -1.72
N LYS A 163 -6.84 5.90 -1.77
CA LYS A 163 -7.67 6.94 -2.40
C LYS A 163 -7.76 6.77 -3.93
N TYR A 164 -6.84 6.02 -4.51
CA TYR A 164 -6.64 5.88 -5.96
C TYR A 164 -6.85 4.45 -6.47
N VAL A 165 -7.33 3.54 -5.61
CA VAL A 165 -7.60 2.12 -5.90
C VAL A 165 -9.09 1.86 -5.82
#